data_AF-A0A959A7J5-F1
#
_entry.id   AF-A0A959A7J5-F1
#
_cell.length_a   1.000
_cell.length_b   1.000
_cell.length_c   1.000
_cell.angle_alpha   90.00
_cell.angle_beta   90.00
_cell.angle_gamma   90.00
#
_symmetry.space_group_name_H-M   'P 1'
#
loop_
_entity.id
_entity.type
_entity.pdbx_description
1 polymer ?
#
loop_
_entity_poly.entity_id
_entity_poly.type
_entity_poly.pdbx_seq_one_letter_code
_entity_poly.pdbx_strand_id
1 'polypeptide(L)'
;MKNFLFVIFLLPAIAMVDADEFNLEAISRAIGSGDAEALGQYFDTNVEVAVMDSEKTYSKTDAVKAVKDFFSKNAPKSFKQVHQGASKG
;
A
#
# COMPACT_ATOMS: atom_id res chain seq x y z
N MET A 1 34.57 -6.15 46.15
CA MET A 1 33.90 -5.26 45.19
C MET A 1 33.10 -6.14 44.24
N LYS A 2 31.82 -6.25 44.57
CA LYS A 2 30.83 -7.16 44.00
C LYS A 2 29.87 -6.25 43.23
N ASN A 3 29.67 -6.52 41.93
CA ASN A 3 28.66 -5.94 41.01
C ASN A 3 29.21 -5.49 39.65
N PHE A 4 29.99 -6.33 38.97
CA PHE A 4 30.30 -6.11 37.54
C PHE A 4 29.56 -7.06 36.58
N LEU A 5 28.54 -7.77 37.06
CA LEU A 5 27.81 -8.80 36.29
C LEU A 5 26.37 -8.41 35.92
N PHE A 6 25.98 -7.14 36.07
CA PHE A 6 24.60 -6.68 35.82
C PHE A 6 24.42 -5.77 34.60
N VAL A 7 25.46 -5.55 33.79
CA VAL A 7 25.41 -4.60 32.64
C VAL A 7 25.33 -5.29 31.27
N ILE A 8 25.09 -6.61 31.22
CA ILE A 8 24.84 -7.34 29.96
C ILE A 8 23.33 -7.53 29.70
N PHE A 9 22.46 -7.18 30.65
CA PHE A 9 21.00 -7.35 30.50
C PHE A 9 20.29 -6.14 29.89
N LEU A 10 21.01 -5.24 29.20
CA LEU A 10 20.44 -3.99 28.69
C LEU A 10 20.88 -3.69 27.26
N LEU A 11 20.58 -4.59 26.32
CA LEU A 11 20.65 -4.38 24.86
C LEU A 11 19.90 -5.53 24.15
N PRO A 12 19.12 -5.26 23.10
CA PRO A 12 17.94 -4.42 23.02
C PRO A 12 16.68 -5.27 22.73
N ALA A 13 15.60 -5.08 23.49
CA ALA A 13 14.27 -5.56 23.11
C ALA A 13 13.63 -4.56 22.12
N ILE A 14 14.19 -4.45 20.92
CA ILE A 14 13.56 -3.73 19.81
C ILE A 14 13.70 -4.60 18.56
N ALA A 15 13.01 -5.73 18.58
CA ALA A 15 12.70 -6.48 17.38
C ALA A 15 11.33 -7.07 17.62
N MET A 16 10.30 -6.35 17.19
CA MET A 16 9.00 -6.81 16.69
C MET A 16 8.23 -5.53 16.34
N VAL A 17 8.60 -4.83 15.26
CA VAL A 17 7.62 -4.02 14.53
C VAL A 17 6.98 -4.98 13.55
N ASP A 18 6.13 -5.87 14.05
CA ASP A 18 5.12 -6.51 13.22
C ASP A 18 4.00 -5.49 13.07
N ALA A 19 4.21 -4.57 12.15
CA ALA A 19 3.11 -3.84 11.56
C ALA A 19 3.16 -4.20 10.08
N ASP A 20 2.31 -5.15 9.67
CA ASP A 20 1.68 -5.12 8.34
C ASP A 20 0.86 -3.82 8.22
N GLU A 21 1.52 -2.68 8.39
CA GLU A 21 0.96 -1.39 8.12
C GLU A 21 0.97 -1.31 6.60
N PHE A 22 -0.17 -1.67 6.00
CA PHE A 22 -0.45 -1.36 4.60
C PHE A 22 0.04 0.06 4.36
N ASN A 23 0.98 0.23 3.43
CA ASN A 23 1.58 1.53 3.17
C ASN A 23 0.59 2.40 2.39
N LEU A 24 -0.47 2.80 3.07
CA LEU A 24 -1.58 3.58 2.52
C LEU A 24 -1.13 4.96 2.10
N GLU A 25 -0.07 5.50 2.70
CA GLU A 25 0.54 6.74 2.23
C GLU A 25 1.12 6.58 0.83
N ALA A 26 1.87 5.50 0.56
CA ALA A 26 2.42 5.22 -0.75
C ALA A 26 1.33 4.93 -1.79
N ILE A 27 0.28 4.19 -1.42
CA ILE A 27 -0.90 3.96 -2.28
C ILE A 27 -1.59 5.30 -2.60
N SER A 28 -1.83 6.13 -1.58
CA SER A 28 -2.44 7.45 -1.73
C SER A 28 -1.62 8.36 -2.66
N ARG A 29 -0.29 8.32 -2.52
CA ARG A 29 0.63 9.06 -3.38
C ARG A 29 0.57 8.59 -4.83
N ALA A 30 0.59 7.28 -5.06
CA ALA A 30 0.53 6.69 -6.40
C ALA A 30 -0.79 7.04 -7.11
N ILE A 31 -1.92 7.00 -6.40
CA ILE A 31 -3.22 7.44 -6.94
C ILE A 31 -3.17 8.95 -7.24
N GLY A 32 -2.68 9.76 -6.30
CA GLY A 32 -2.60 11.22 -6.46
C GLY A 32 -1.70 11.70 -7.59
N SER A 33 -0.63 10.96 -7.90
CA SER A 33 0.28 11.25 -9.01
C SER A 33 -0.12 10.58 -10.32
N GLY A 34 -1.13 9.71 -10.32
CA GLY A 34 -1.49 8.90 -11.49
C GLY A 34 -0.43 7.88 -11.88
N ASP A 35 0.39 7.43 -10.94
CA ASP A 35 1.46 6.45 -11.18
C ASP A 35 0.92 5.02 -11.04
N ALA A 36 0.49 4.45 -12.17
CA ALA A 36 -0.05 3.10 -12.22
C ALA A 36 1.01 2.01 -11.92
N GLU A 37 2.29 2.25 -12.19
CA GLU A 37 3.37 1.28 -11.92
C GLU A 37 3.65 1.20 -10.41
N ALA A 38 3.69 2.37 -9.75
CA ALA A 38 3.82 2.45 -8.30
C ALA A 38 2.58 1.86 -7.59
N LEU A 39 1.38 2.16 -8.09
CA LEU A 39 0.14 1.58 -7.55
C LEU A 39 0.10 0.06 -7.72
N GLY A 40 0.56 -0.42 -8.88
CA GLY A 40 0.62 -1.84 -9.21
C GLY A 40 1.45 -2.68 -8.25
N GLN A 41 2.42 -2.09 -7.53
CA GLN A 41 3.20 -2.82 -6.51
C GLN A 41 2.29 -3.43 -5.43
N TYR A 42 1.15 -2.78 -5.14
CA TYR A 42 0.20 -3.16 -4.10
C TYR A 42 -0.95 -4.04 -4.59
N PHE A 43 -1.02 -4.31 -5.90
CA PHE A 43 -2.01 -5.22 -6.47
C PHE A 43 -1.69 -6.68 -6.16
N ASP A 44 -2.72 -7.44 -5.82
CA ASP A 44 -2.69 -8.90 -5.82
C ASP A 44 -2.57 -9.45 -7.25
N THR A 45 -2.38 -10.76 -7.38
CA THR A 45 -2.23 -11.49 -8.64
C THR A 45 -3.46 -11.33 -9.54
N ASN A 46 -4.65 -11.27 -8.94
CA ASN A 46 -5.92 -11.01 -9.61
C ASN A 46 -6.58 -9.78 -8.99
N VAL A 47 -6.97 -8.82 -9.82
CA VAL A 47 -7.54 -7.55 -9.39
C VAL A 47 -8.82 -7.29 -10.15
N GLU A 48 -9.91 -7.05 -9.42
CA GLU A 48 -11.13 -6.51 -10.00
C GLU A 48 -10.98 -5.00 -10.17
N VAL A 49 -11.18 -4.53 -11.39
CA VAL A 49 -11.15 -3.10 -11.71
C VAL A 49 -12.52 -2.71 -12.23
N ALA A 50 -13.17 -1.80 -11.50
CA ALA A 50 -14.46 -1.22 -11.84
C ALA A 50 -14.28 0.26 -12.21
N VAL A 51 -14.69 0.63 -13.43
CA VAL A 51 -14.73 2.01 -13.91
C VAL A 51 -16.12 2.27 -14.49
N MET A 52 -16.91 3.08 -13.79
CA MET A 52 -18.33 3.32 -14.11
C MET A 52 -19.10 1.99 -14.26
N ASP A 53 -19.72 1.74 -15.40
CA ASP A 53 -20.51 0.52 -15.68
C ASP A 53 -19.65 -0.66 -16.19
N SER A 54 -18.33 -0.48 -16.28
CA SER A 54 -17.39 -1.53 -16.70
C SER A 54 -16.72 -2.14 -15.49
N GLU A 55 -16.90 -3.44 -15.30
CA GLU A 55 -16.27 -4.22 -14.24
C GLU A 55 -15.63 -5.47 -14.84
N LYS A 56 -14.37 -5.73 -14.48
CA LYS A 56 -13.64 -6.89 -14.97
C LYS A 56 -12.51 -7.28 -14.02
N THR A 57 -12.31 -8.58 -13.85
CA THR A 57 -11.13 -9.14 -13.20
C THR A 57 -9.97 -9.23 -14.20
N TYR A 58 -8.79 -8.76 -13.78
CA TYR A 58 -7.55 -8.74 -14.54
C TYR A 58 -6.44 -9.48 -13.80
N SER A 59 -5.45 -9.97 -14.54
CA SER A 59 -4.14 -10.26 -13.96
C SER A 59 -3.50 -8.97 -13.44
N LYS A 60 -2.59 -9.04 -12.47
CA LYS A 60 -1.83 -7.88 -11.98
C LYS A 60 -1.27 -7.02 -13.11
N THR A 61 -0.61 -7.64 -14.09
CA THR A 61 0.00 -6.96 -15.23
C THR A 61 -1.03 -6.23 -16.10
N ASP A 62 -2.19 -6.83 -16.33
CA ASP A 62 -3.24 -6.20 -17.13
C ASP A 62 -4.04 -5.15 -16.36
N ALA A 63 -4.17 -5.31 -15.05
CA ALA A 63 -4.74 -4.30 -14.16
C ALA A 63 -3.90 -3.01 -14.19
N VAL A 64 -2.58 -3.12 -14.13
CA VAL A 64 -1.67 -1.96 -14.27
C VAL A 64 -1.89 -1.26 -15.60
N LYS A 65 -2.01 -1.99 -16.72
CA LYS A 65 -2.31 -1.40 -18.04
C LYS A 65 -3.66 -0.69 -18.06
N ALA A 66 -4.70 -1.30 -17.48
CA ALA A 66 -6.04 -0.73 -17.42
C ALA A 66 -6.06 0.57 -16.60
N VAL A 67 -5.42 0.58 -15.43
CA VAL A 67 -5.30 1.77 -14.59
C VAL A 67 -4.46 2.86 -15.26
N LYS A 68 -3.38 2.48 -15.95
CA LYS A 68 -2.54 3.41 -16.72
C LYS A 68 -3.33 4.09 -17.84
N ASP A 69 -4.13 3.32 -18.58
CA ASP A 69 -5.04 3.87 -19.60
C ASP A 69 -6.05 4.85 -18.98
N PHE A 70 -6.65 4.49 -17.83
CA PHE A 70 -7.55 5.36 -17.10
C PHE A 70 -6.90 6.68 -16.69
N PHE A 71 -5.72 6.66 -16.05
CA PHE A 71 -5.00 7.87 -15.64
C PHE A 71 -4.53 8.71 -16.83
N SER A 72 -4.16 8.09 -17.96
CA SER A 72 -3.79 8.83 -19.17
C SER A 72 -4.95 9.64 -19.75
N LYS A 73 -6.18 9.13 -19.63
CA LYS A 73 -7.42 9.79 -20.07
C LYS A 73 -7.96 10.74 -19.00
N ASN A 74 -7.64 10.50 -17.74
CA ASN A 74 -8.16 11.22 -16.57
C ASN A 74 -7.02 11.58 -15.61
N ALA A 75 -6.18 12.55 -16.01
CA ALA A 75 -5.04 12.96 -15.21
C ALA A 75 -5.48 13.47 -13.81
N PRO A 76 -5.02 12.85 -12.71
CA PRO A 76 -5.36 13.29 -11.36
C PRO A 76 -4.83 14.70 -11.10
N LYS A 77 -5.68 15.55 -10.49
CA LYS A 77 -5.28 16.90 -10.04
C LYS A 77 -4.92 16.92 -8.55
N SER A 78 -5.62 16.09 -7.78
CA SER A 78 -5.45 15.96 -6.34
C SER A 78 -6.12 14.67 -5.88
N PHE A 79 -5.56 14.04 -4.85
CA PHE A 79 -6.19 12.95 -4.12
C PHE A 79 -6.26 13.30 -2.64
N LYS A 80 -7.37 12.98 -1.98
CA LYS A 80 -7.54 13.13 -0.53
C LYS A 80 -8.24 11.90 0.01
N GLN A 81 -7.57 11.17 0.88
CA GLN A 81 -8.20 10.11 1.66
C GLN A 81 -9.18 10.74 2.66
N VAL A 82 -10.46 10.39 2.58
CA VAL A 82 -11.50 10.91 3.47
C VAL A 82 -11.89 9.87 4.54
N HIS A 83 -11.78 8.58 4.21
CA HIS A 83 -12.13 7.48 5.10
C HIS A 83 -11.10 6.36 4.99
N GLN A 84 -10.91 5.62 6.08
CA GLN A 84 -10.10 4.41 6.17
C GLN A 84 -10.71 3.51 7.24
N GLY A 85 -10.75 2.21 6.97
CA GLY A 85 -11.19 1.21 7.93
C GLY A 85 -10.51 -0.12 7.65
N ALA A 86 -10.31 -0.91 8.70
CA ALA A 86 -9.87 -2.29 8.62
C ALA A 86 -10.91 -3.14 9.34
N SER A 87 -11.58 -4.05 8.61
CA SER A 87 -12.44 -5.05 9.24
C SER A 87 -11.58 -6.12 9.88
N LYS A 88 -11.92 -6.54 11.10
CA LYS A 88 -11.17 -7.60 11.79
C LYS A 88 -11.71 -9.01 11.52
N GLY A 89 -12.86 -9.12 10.83
CA GLY A 89 -13.59 -10.39 10.73
C GLY A 89 -14.28 -10.73 12.04
#